data_AF-A0A210P6S5-F1
#
_entry.id   AF-A0A210P6S5-F1
#
_cell.length_a   1.000
_cell.length_b   1.000
_cell.length_c   1.000
_cell.angle_alpha   90.00
_cell.angle_beta   90.00
_cell.angle_gamma   90.00
#
_symmetry.space_group_name_H-M   'P 1'
#
loop_
_entity.id
_entity.type
_entity.pdbx_description
1 polymer ?
#
loop_
_entity_poly.entity_id
_entity_poly.type
_entity_poly.pdbx_seq_one_letter_code
_entity_poly.pdbx_strand_id
1 'polypeptide(L)'
;MTILFDKKLTLNEDSTTFIENYINYVRTINPEDLYEGKKDKNILKNKFIFRIHQLANLDSAVVSLDIFDKKINVLARIPGFETVVIGSYPLNSHLKKIMSQGVYPTIKITGGRYKKVVPTDFDKDIIKNGFEPYGIILELHQVENVVYKSRKIDIIYKYVFKSERSLVNVSKILMLCFALFGLVLGLGFMFLGFFMTGLMVIVAFFGVNSYTLILSDTYKPKQELNQTQTN
;
A
#
# COMPACT_ATOMS: atom_id res chain seq x y z
N MET A 1 -13.11 0.83 0.25
CA MET A 1 -14.07 -0.23 0.60
C MET A 1 -15.08 0.31 1.61
N THR A 2 -16.37 0.04 1.44
CA THR A 2 -17.41 0.53 2.37
C THR A 2 -17.60 -0.44 3.52
N ILE A 3 -17.51 0.06 4.76
CA ILE A 3 -17.81 -0.72 5.98
C ILE A 3 -19.33 -0.75 6.16
N LEU A 4 -19.92 -1.95 6.15
CA LEU A 4 -21.35 -2.16 6.37
C LEU A 4 -21.68 -2.55 7.80
N PHE A 5 -20.70 -3.11 8.51
CA PHE A 5 -20.84 -3.54 9.90
C PHE A 5 -19.51 -3.35 10.62
N ASP A 6 -19.56 -2.81 11.84
CA ASP A 6 -18.42 -2.63 12.73
C ASP A 6 -18.94 -2.86 14.16
N LYS A 7 -18.55 -3.99 14.77
CA LYS A 7 -18.87 -4.30 16.16
C LYS A 7 -17.77 -5.06 16.89
N LYS A 8 -17.60 -4.71 18.16
CA LYS A 8 -16.76 -5.44 19.11
C LYS A 8 -17.33 -6.84 19.37
N LEU A 9 -16.46 -7.84 19.30
CA LEU A 9 -16.78 -9.23 19.57
C LEU A 9 -16.78 -9.54 21.07
N THR A 10 -17.56 -10.53 21.46
CA THR A 10 -17.36 -11.24 22.72
C THR A 10 -16.23 -12.24 22.50
N LEU A 11 -15.07 -11.97 23.11
CA LEU A 11 -13.86 -12.79 22.95
C LEU A 11 -14.02 -14.15 23.62
N ASN A 12 -13.44 -15.17 23.01
CA ASN A 12 -13.31 -16.50 23.60
C ASN A 12 -12.01 -16.61 24.42
N GLU A 13 -11.84 -17.68 25.19
CA GLU A 13 -10.64 -17.93 26.00
C GLU A 13 -9.37 -17.99 25.15
N ASP A 14 -9.46 -18.57 23.95
CA ASP A 14 -8.32 -18.73 23.02
C ASP A 14 -7.87 -17.43 22.35
N SER A 15 -8.65 -16.35 22.48
CA SER A 15 -8.40 -15.09 21.76
C SER A 15 -7.09 -14.44 22.17
N THR A 16 -6.73 -14.53 23.45
CA THR A 16 -5.48 -13.96 23.97
C THR A 16 -4.28 -14.70 23.39
N THR A 17 -4.33 -16.03 23.40
CA THR A 17 -3.28 -16.90 22.84
C THR A 17 -3.13 -16.65 21.33
N PHE A 18 -4.24 -16.50 20.60
CA PHE A 18 -4.21 -16.13 19.19
C PHE A 18 -3.48 -14.81 18.96
N ILE A 19 -3.78 -13.77 19.73
CA ILE A 19 -3.14 -12.46 19.60
C ILE A 19 -1.64 -12.54 19.90
N GLU A 20 -1.24 -13.29 20.93
CA GLU A 20 0.17 -13.47 21.27
C GLU A 20 0.94 -14.22 20.17
N ASN A 21 0.33 -15.27 19.61
CA ASN A 21 0.88 -15.98 18.46
C ASN A 21 1.00 -15.07 17.24
N TYR A 22 0.02 -14.19 17.01
CA TYR A 22 0.07 -13.20 15.93
C TYR A 22 1.20 -12.20 16.14
N ILE A 23 1.38 -11.68 17.36
CA ILE A 23 2.50 -10.79 17.70
C ILE A 23 3.84 -11.46 17.41
N ASN A 24 3.99 -12.73 17.79
CA ASN A 24 5.21 -13.48 17.55
C ASN A 24 5.44 -13.73 16.06
N TYR A 25 4.40 -14.05 15.30
CA TYR A 25 4.45 -14.20 13.85
C TYR A 25 4.92 -12.90 13.17
N VAL A 26 4.29 -11.77 13.49
CA VAL A 26 4.67 -10.45 12.97
C VAL A 26 6.11 -10.09 13.34
N ARG A 27 6.54 -10.36 14.59
CA ARG A 27 7.92 -10.10 15.02
C ARG A 27 8.95 -10.83 14.14
N THR A 28 8.61 -12.01 13.63
CA THR A 28 9.50 -12.82 12.78
C THR A 28 9.51 -12.36 11.33
N ILE A 29 8.34 -12.04 10.76
CA ILE A 29 8.22 -11.76 9.32
C ILE A 29 8.35 -10.27 8.97
N ASN A 30 7.84 -9.38 9.83
CA ASN A 30 7.80 -7.93 9.61
C ASN A 30 7.74 -7.18 10.95
N PRO A 31 8.85 -7.10 11.70
CA PRO A 31 8.88 -6.48 13.02
C PRO A 31 8.53 -4.98 12.99
N GLU A 32 8.62 -4.31 11.83
CA GLU A 32 8.27 -2.90 11.66
C GLU A 32 6.75 -2.64 11.79
N ASP A 33 5.90 -3.66 11.70
CA ASP A 33 4.47 -3.48 11.98
C ASP A 33 4.21 -3.31 13.50
N LEU A 34 5.16 -3.71 14.36
CA LEU A 34 5.04 -3.53 15.80
C LEU A 34 5.44 -2.10 16.19
N TYR A 35 4.54 -1.40 16.88
CA TYR A 35 4.71 0.02 17.22
C TYR A 35 5.06 0.89 15.99
N GLU A 36 4.56 0.52 14.81
CA GLU A 36 4.85 1.21 13.53
C GLU A 36 6.36 1.38 13.26
N GLY A 37 7.21 0.47 13.75
CA GLY A 37 8.66 0.51 13.56
C GLY A 37 9.36 1.58 14.40
N LYS A 38 8.61 2.29 15.24
CA LYS A 38 9.14 3.42 16.02
C LYS A 38 9.83 2.94 17.28
N LYS A 39 11.12 3.26 17.37
CA LYS A 39 11.91 3.17 18.62
C LYS A 39 11.52 4.30 19.57
N ASP A 40 11.76 4.12 20.87
CA ASP A 40 11.41 5.08 21.93
C ASP A 40 11.93 6.50 21.65
N LYS A 41 13.17 6.62 21.16
CA LYS A 41 13.77 7.90 20.74
C LYS A 41 12.97 8.62 19.64
N ASN A 42 12.38 7.85 18.70
CA ASN A 42 11.59 8.40 17.60
C ASN A 42 10.19 8.79 18.07
N ILE A 43 9.60 8.04 19.01
CA ILE A 43 8.31 8.37 19.64
C ILE A 43 8.45 9.69 20.42
N LEU A 44 9.50 9.83 21.25
CA LEU A 44 9.75 11.05 22.03
C LEU A 44 10.02 12.29 21.18
N LYS A 45 10.69 12.13 20.02
CA LYS A 45 10.91 13.25 19.09
C LYS A 45 9.61 13.76 18.47
N ASN A 46 8.59 12.92 18.37
CA ASN A 46 7.33 13.29 17.76
C ASN A 46 6.35 13.75 18.84
N LYS A 47 6.36 15.06 19.14
CA LYS A 47 5.52 15.69 20.17
C LYS A 47 4.01 15.51 19.97
N PHE A 48 3.55 15.04 18.80
CA PHE A 48 2.13 14.76 18.54
C PHE A 48 1.71 13.33 18.90
N ILE A 49 2.65 12.39 19.08
CA ILE A 49 2.35 11.00 19.39
C ILE A 49 2.35 10.81 20.91
N PHE A 50 1.18 10.94 21.52
CA PHE A 50 1.03 10.73 22.97
C PHE A 50 0.97 9.27 23.37
N ARG A 51 0.47 8.39 22.49
CA ARG A 51 0.34 6.96 22.73
C ARG A 51 0.41 6.19 21.41
N ILE A 52 1.11 5.05 21.43
CA ILE A 52 1.18 4.12 20.31
C ILE A 52 0.98 2.69 20.82
N HIS A 53 0.00 1.98 20.26
CA HIS A 53 -0.24 0.56 20.57
C HIS A 53 0.73 -0.33 19.81
N GLN A 54 0.99 -1.52 20.35
CA GLN A 54 1.91 -2.50 19.78
C GLN A 54 1.41 -3.03 18.43
N LEU A 55 0.10 -3.22 18.30
CA LEU A 55 -0.56 -3.67 17.08
C LEU A 55 -1.69 -2.71 16.74
N ALA A 56 -1.81 -2.36 15.46
CA ALA A 56 -2.90 -1.54 14.93
C ALA A 56 -3.95 -2.35 14.17
N ASN A 57 -3.55 -3.46 13.55
CA ASN A 57 -4.40 -4.30 12.72
C ASN A 57 -3.97 -5.77 12.76
N LEU A 58 -4.77 -6.64 12.12
CA LEU A 58 -4.56 -8.08 12.02
C LEU A 58 -4.63 -8.52 10.54
N ASP A 59 -4.11 -7.70 9.63
CA ASP A 59 -4.33 -7.83 8.17
C ASP A 59 -3.78 -9.14 7.57
N SER A 60 -2.80 -9.76 8.23
CA SER A 60 -2.24 -11.05 7.80
C SER A 60 -3.06 -12.26 8.27
N ALA A 61 -4.06 -12.05 9.14
CA ALA A 61 -4.93 -13.12 9.58
C ALA A 61 -6.01 -13.41 8.53
N VAL A 62 -6.17 -14.69 8.19
CA VAL A 62 -7.28 -15.15 7.37
C VAL A 62 -8.50 -15.27 8.26
N VAL A 63 -9.56 -14.51 7.94
CA VAL A 63 -10.80 -14.47 8.72
C VAL A 63 -11.90 -15.22 7.98
N SER A 64 -12.62 -16.07 8.68
CA SER A 64 -13.86 -16.69 8.21
C SER A 64 -14.95 -16.59 9.28
N LEU A 65 -16.19 -16.71 8.83
CA LEU A 65 -17.37 -16.67 9.69
C LEU A 65 -18.07 -18.00 9.64
N ASP A 66 -18.45 -18.51 10.80
CA ASP A 66 -19.34 -19.66 10.92
C ASP A 66 -20.61 -19.24 11.66
N ILE A 67 -21.76 -19.70 11.19
CA ILE A 67 -23.05 -19.39 11.79
C ILE A 67 -23.55 -20.62 12.53
N PHE A 68 -23.55 -20.53 13.85
CA PHE A 68 -24.03 -21.60 14.71
C PHE A 68 -24.86 -21.02 15.87
N ASP A 69 -25.96 -21.68 16.21
CA ASP A 69 -26.82 -21.34 17.35
C ASP A 69 -27.14 -19.83 17.51
N LYS A 70 -27.67 -19.22 16.44
CA LYS A 70 -28.04 -17.78 16.39
C LYS A 70 -26.87 -16.83 16.74
N LYS A 71 -25.63 -17.27 16.59
CA LYS A 71 -24.43 -16.46 16.72
C LYS A 71 -23.58 -16.60 15.46
N ILE A 72 -22.73 -15.61 15.23
CA ILE A 72 -21.62 -15.72 14.30
C ILE A 72 -20.37 -15.96 15.13
N ASN A 73 -19.73 -17.09 14.89
CA ASN A 73 -18.39 -17.37 15.37
C ASN A 73 -17.40 -16.80 14.36
N VAL A 74 -16.46 -16.00 14.85
CA VAL A 74 -15.37 -15.45 14.05
C VAL A 74 -14.18 -16.37 14.21
N LEU A 75 -13.81 -17.02 13.10
CA LEU A 75 -12.64 -17.86 13.03
C LEU A 75 -11.51 -17.05 12.42
N ALA A 76 -10.33 -17.16 13.01
CA ALA A 76 -9.13 -16.53 12.47
C ALA A 76 -7.99 -17.54 12.40
N ARG A 77 -7.18 -17.42 11.36
CA ARG A 77 -6.02 -18.25 11.13
C ARG A 77 -4.82 -17.41 10.75
N ILE A 78 -3.71 -17.62 11.43
CA ILE A 78 -2.40 -17.07 11.08
C ILE A 78 -1.75 -18.04 10.10
N PRO A 79 -1.07 -17.58 9.03
CA PRO A 79 -0.34 -18.48 8.13
C PRO A 79 0.62 -19.40 8.90
N GLY A 80 0.47 -20.71 8.72
CA GLY A 80 1.26 -21.72 9.43
C GLY A 80 0.72 -22.15 10.80
N PHE A 81 -0.40 -21.60 11.24
CA PHE A 81 -1.08 -21.97 12.50
C PHE A 81 -2.47 -22.56 12.23
N GLU A 82 -3.02 -23.23 13.24
CA GLU A 82 -4.39 -23.74 13.20
C GLU A 82 -5.42 -22.59 13.25
N THR A 83 -6.62 -22.87 12.72
CA THR A 83 -7.75 -21.96 12.78
C THR A 83 -8.36 -21.99 14.17
N VAL A 84 -8.61 -20.82 14.75
CA VAL A 84 -9.14 -20.68 16.12
C VAL A 84 -10.39 -19.81 16.13
N VAL A 85 -11.33 -20.11 17.02
CA VAL A 85 -12.51 -19.27 17.24
C VAL A 85 -12.12 -18.15 18.20
N ILE A 86 -11.95 -16.94 17.67
CA ILE A 86 -11.45 -15.77 18.41
C ILE A 86 -12.55 -14.92 19.04
N GLY A 87 -13.81 -15.27 18.79
CA GLY A 87 -14.94 -14.58 19.41
C GLY A 87 -16.23 -14.81 18.68
N SER A 88 -17.29 -14.24 19.22
CA SER A 88 -18.62 -14.35 18.66
C SER A 88 -19.40 -13.05 18.72
N TYR A 89 -20.43 -12.95 17.89
CA TYR A 89 -21.40 -11.87 17.90
C TYR A 89 -22.82 -12.42 17.69
N PRO A 90 -23.84 -11.92 18.41
CA PRO A 90 -25.22 -12.38 18.25
C PRO A 90 -25.74 -12.09 16.84
N LEU A 91 -26.30 -13.10 16.18
CA LEU A 91 -26.85 -12.98 14.84
C LEU A 91 -28.24 -12.34 14.89
N ASN A 92 -28.33 -11.07 14.50
CA ASN A 92 -29.59 -10.36 14.36
C ASN A 92 -30.05 -10.26 12.89
N SER A 93 -31.28 -9.79 12.67
CA SER A 93 -31.87 -9.66 11.32
C SER A 93 -31.09 -8.71 10.41
N HIS A 94 -30.54 -7.64 10.98
CA HIS A 94 -29.72 -6.67 10.25
C HIS A 94 -28.44 -7.30 9.72
N LEU A 95 -27.73 -8.06 10.55
CA LEU A 95 -26.49 -8.75 10.19
C LEU A 95 -26.73 -9.84 9.15
N LYS A 96 -27.83 -10.60 9.25
CA LYS A 96 -28.25 -11.55 8.20
C LYS A 96 -28.40 -10.85 6.84
N LYS A 97 -29.05 -9.68 6.82
CA LYS A 97 -29.23 -8.88 5.60
C LYS A 97 -27.90 -8.42 5.03
N ILE A 98 -26.96 -7.97 5.86
CA ILE A 98 -25.60 -7.58 5.42
C ILE A 98 -24.86 -8.77 4.82
N MET A 99 -24.84 -9.92 5.51
CA MET A 99 -24.14 -11.12 5.03
C MET A 99 -24.67 -11.62 3.68
N SER A 100 -25.98 -11.50 3.43
CA SER A 100 -26.59 -11.89 2.14
C SER A 100 -26.09 -11.06 0.94
N GLN A 101 -25.39 -9.96 1.17
CA GLN A 101 -24.87 -9.07 0.12
C GLN A 101 -23.47 -9.47 -0.40
N GLY A 102 -22.93 -10.64 0.01
CA GLY A 102 -21.61 -11.10 -0.45
C GLY A 102 -20.45 -10.27 0.13
N VAL A 103 -20.55 -9.94 1.41
CA VAL A 103 -19.52 -9.19 2.15
C VAL A 103 -18.30 -10.06 2.48
N TYR A 104 -17.15 -9.43 2.67
CA TYR A 104 -15.96 -10.10 3.19
C TYR A 104 -15.63 -9.61 4.60
N PRO A 105 -15.28 -10.52 5.54
CA PRO A 105 -14.96 -10.17 6.90
C PRO A 105 -13.50 -9.75 7.06
N THR A 106 -13.25 -8.77 7.91
CA THR A 106 -11.92 -8.44 8.44
C THR A 106 -12.02 -8.24 9.95
N ILE A 107 -10.88 -8.23 10.62
CA ILE A 107 -10.82 -7.99 12.07
C ILE A 107 -9.82 -6.89 12.38
N LYS A 108 -10.19 -6.06 13.35
CA LYS A 108 -9.34 -5.00 13.89
C LYS A 108 -9.10 -5.25 15.37
N ILE A 109 -7.85 -5.03 15.80
CA ILE A 109 -7.46 -5.13 17.20
C ILE A 109 -7.52 -3.77 17.87
N THR A 110 -7.90 -3.77 19.14
CA THR A 110 -7.95 -2.61 20.03
C THR A 110 -7.31 -2.97 21.36
N GLY A 111 -6.72 -1.99 22.04
CA GLY A 111 -5.99 -2.22 23.28
C GLY A 111 -4.66 -2.94 23.07
N GLY A 112 -4.25 -3.73 24.05
CA GLY A 112 -2.95 -4.39 24.08
C GLY A 112 -1.84 -3.57 24.73
N ARG A 113 -0.59 -4.01 24.53
CA ARG A 113 0.58 -3.26 25.00
C ARG A 113 0.68 -1.94 24.26
N TYR A 114 1.02 -0.87 24.96
CA TYR A 114 1.25 0.44 24.35
C TYR A 114 2.42 1.16 25.00
N LYS A 115 2.98 2.11 24.26
CA LYS A 115 3.95 3.10 24.74
C LYS A 115 3.27 4.45 24.82
N LYS A 116 3.41 5.15 25.95
CA LYS A 116 2.84 6.48 26.17
C LYS A 116 3.95 7.48 26.50
N VAL A 117 3.90 8.65 25.88
CA VAL A 117 4.76 9.79 26.23
C VAL A 117 4.17 10.48 27.46
N VAL A 118 4.98 10.66 28.49
CA VAL A 118 4.60 11.36 29.72
C VAL A 118 5.50 12.59 29.87
N PRO A 119 4.94 13.81 29.84
CA PRO A 119 5.72 15.01 30.08
C PRO A 119 6.21 15.05 31.53
N THR A 120 7.44 15.53 31.72
CA THR A 120 8.03 15.75 33.05
C THR A 120 8.43 17.21 33.20
N ASP A 121 8.57 17.68 34.45
CA ASP A 121 8.81 19.09 34.79
C ASP A 121 10.16 19.65 34.27
N PHE A 122 11.04 18.80 33.72
CA PHE A 122 12.42 19.14 33.34
C PHE A 122 12.72 18.95 31.84
N ASP A 123 11.74 19.15 30.95
CA ASP A 123 11.88 19.10 29.48
C ASP A 123 12.36 17.74 28.90
N LYS A 124 12.32 16.67 29.71
CA LYS A 124 12.63 15.31 29.26
C LYS A 124 11.40 14.44 29.37
N ASP A 125 10.57 14.48 28.34
CA ASP A 125 9.48 13.53 28.18
C ASP A 125 10.02 12.09 28.28
N ILE A 126 9.28 11.23 28.98
CA ILE A 126 9.65 9.81 29.16
C ILE A 126 8.64 8.89 28.49
N ILE A 127 9.09 7.70 28.09
CA ILE A 127 8.20 6.64 27.63
C ILE A 127 7.79 5.76 28.81
N LYS A 128 6.48 5.63 29.02
CA LYS A 128 5.89 4.65 29.94
C LYS A 128 5.21 3.55 29.14
N ASN A 129 5.60 2.30 29.42
CA ASN A 129 4.90 1.13 28.89
C ASN A 129 3.60 0.91 29.69
N GLY A 130 2.54 0.54 29.00
CA GLY A 130 1.26 0.19 29.60
C GLY A 130 0.56 -0.92 28.86
N PHE A 131 -0.57 -1.36 29.41
CA PHE A 131 -1.40 -2.42 28.86
C PHE A 131 -2.87 -2.05 28.99
N GLU A 132 -3.63 -2.31 27.93
CA GLU A 132 -5.10 -2.29 27.91
C GLU A 132 -5.60 -3.68 27.51
N PRO A 133 -6.72 -4.17 28.08
CA PRO A 133 -7.30 -5.44 27.65
C PRO A 133 -7.54 -5.46 26.15
N TYR A 134 -7.18 -6.56 25.51
CA TYR A 134 -7.41 -6.73 24.08
C TYR A 134 -8.91 -6.71 23.77
N GLY A 135 -9.26 -6.05 22.67
CA GLY A 135 -10.57 -6.12 22.06
C GLY A 135 -10.43 -6.41 20.57
N ILE A 136 -11.31 -7.23 20.02
CA ILE A 136 -11.39 -7.48 18.58
C ILE A 136 -12.71 -6.91 18.07
N ILE A 137 -12.62 -6.15 16.99
CA ILE A 137 -13.74 -5.61 16.23
C ILE A 137 -13.85 -6.42 14.94
N LEU A 138 -15.05 -6.91 14.64
CA LEU A 138 -15.39 -7.50 13.36
C LEU A 138 -15.90 -6.39 12.44
N GLU A 139 -15.25 -6.24 11.28
CA GLU A 139 -15.68 -5.37 10.21
C GLU A 139 -16.16 -6.21 9.03
N LEU A 140 -17.35 -5.91 8.49
CA LEU A 140 -17.84 -6.50 7.25
C LEU A 140 -17.84 -5.44 6.16
N HIS A 141 -17.16 -5.75 5.07
CA HIS A 141 -16.99 -4.80 3.98
C HIS A 141 -17.71 -5.27 2.73
N GLN A 142 -18.21 -4.31 1.98
CA GLN A 142 -18.65 -4.53 0.61
C GLN A 142 -17.46 -4.39 -0.33
N VAL A 143 -17.31 -5.33 -1.25
CA VAL A 143 -16.41 -5.16 -2.41
C VAL A 143 -16.89 -3.91 -3.14
N GLU A 144 -16.04 -2.89 -3.22
CA GLU A 144 -16.35 -1.74 -4.05
C GLU A 144 -16.48 -2.23 -5.49
N ASN A 145 -17.66 -2.03 -6.09
CA ASN A 145 -17.81 -2.08 -7.53
C ASN A 145 -17.03 -0.88 -8.08
N VAL A 146 -15.72 -1.05 -8.23
CA VAL A 146 -14.87 -0.04 -8.84
C VAL A 146 -15.34 0.09 -10.29
N VAL A 147 -16.14 1.11 -10.59
CA VAL A 147 -16.37 1.53 -11.98
C VAL A 147 -15.00 2.01 -12.47
N TYR A 148 -14.30 1.07 -13.10
CA TYR A 148 -12.87 1.07 -13.38
C TYR A 148 -12.52 2.15 -14.43
N LYS A 149 -12.49 3.42 -14.04
CA LYS A 149 -12.01 4.54 -14.88
C LYS A 149 -10.56 4.32 -15.35
N SER A 150 -9.75 3.61 -14.55
CA SER A 150 -8.39 3.21 -14.91
C SER A 150 -8.33 2.23 -16.08
N ARG A 151 -9.39 1.47 -16.39
CA ARG A 151 -9.39 0.56 -17.54
C ARG A 151 -9.21 1.32 -18.85
N LYS A 152 -9.73 2.56 -18.96
CA LYS A 152 -9.47 3.40 -20.15
C LYS A 152 -8.01 3.81 -20.25
N ILE A 153 -7.37 4.21 -19.15
CA ILE A 153 -5.95 4.58 -19.12
C ILE A 153 -5.07 3.36 -19.42
N ASP A 154 -5.40 2.21 -18.83
CA ASP A 154 -4.66 0.96 -19.00
C ASP A 154 -4.86 0.36 -20.40
N ILE A 155 -6.05 0.52 -21.00
CA ILE A 155 -6.31 0.23 -22.42
C ILE A 155 -5.51 1.17 -23.30
N ILE A 156 -5.47 2.49 -23.03
CA ILE A 156 -4.67 3.44 -23.80
C ILE A 156 -3.17 3.10 -23.67
N TYR A 157 -2.70 2.79 -22.47
CA TYR A 157 -1.31 2.44 -22.20
C TYR A 157 -0.92 1.15 -22.94
N LYS A 158 -1.73 0.08 -22.86
CA LYS A 158 -1.51 -1.15 -23.63
C LYS A 158 -1.69 -0.97 -25.14
N TYR A 159 -2.55 -0.05 -25.57
CA TYR A 159 -2.75 0.25 -26.99
C TYR A 159 -1.57 1.03 -27.60
N VAL A 160 -1.01 1.98 -26.86
CA VAL A 160 0.13 2.83 -27.29
C VAL A 160 1.47 2.11 -27.10
N PHE A 161 1.62 1.27 -26.07
CA PHE A 161 2.86 0.59 -25.71
C PHE A 161 2.73 -0.94 -25.85
N LYS A 162 2.29 -1.42 -27.03
CA LYS A 162 2.11 -2.85 -27.33
C LYS A 162 3.38 -3.70 -27.23
N SER A 163 4.57 -3.09 -27.28
CA SER A 163 5.87 -3.76 -27.18
C SER A 163 6.98 -2.77 -26.82
N GLU A 164 8.11 -3.27 -26.33
CA GLU A 164 9.33 -2.46 -26.05
C GLU A 164 9.79 -1.66 -27.29
N ARG A 165 9.59 -2.21 -28.49
CA ARG A 165 9.83 -1.52 -29.77
C ARG A 165 8.91 -0.30 -29.96
N SER A 166 7.65 -0.39 -29.57
CA SER A 166 6.70 0.75 -29.65
C SER A 166 7.12 1.87 -28.70
N LEU A 167 7.54 1.52 -27.48
CA LEU A 167 8.02 2.48 -26.49
C LEU A 167 9.27 3.21 -26.97
N VAL A 168 10.24 2.48 -27.53
CA VAL A 168 11.47 3.06 -28.11
C VAL A 168 11.12 3.99 -29.28
N ASN A 169 10.19 3.62 -30.16
CA ASN A 169 9.78 4.46 -31.29
C ASN A 169 9.08 5.74 -30.84
N VAL A 170 8.15 5.67 -29.88
CA VAL A 170 7.48 6.86 -29.33
C VAL A 170 8.48 7.78 -28.63
N SER A 171 9.43 7.21 -27.89
CA SER A 171 10.51 7.96 -27.25
C SER A 171 11.41 8.67 -28.27
N LYS A 172 11.77 8.01 -29.38
CA LYS A 172 12.53 8.63 -30.49
C LYS A 172 11.80 9.81 -31.12
N ILE A 173 10.48 9.67 -31.37
CA ILE A 173 9.66 10.75 -31.92
C ILE A 173 9.60 11.94 -30.95
N LEU A 174 9.43 11.67 -29.65
CA LEU A 174 9.38 12.71 -28.63
C LEU A 174 10.72 13.45 -28.49
N MET A 175 11.85 12.72 -28.50
CA MET A 175 13.20 13.30 -28.49
C MET A 175 13.45 14.17 -29.73
N LEU A 176 13.01 13.73 -30.91
CA LEU A 176 13.11 14.51 -32.14
C LEU A 176 12.34 15.83 -32.04
N CYS A 177 11.12 15.80 -31.50
CA CYS A 177 10.32 17.00 -31.27
C CYS A 177 11.00 17.96 -30.30
N PHE A 178 11.59 17.46 -29.19
CA PHE A 178 12.32 18.31 -28.24
C PHE A 178 13.60 18.90 -28.84
N ALA A 179 14.30 18.15 -29.69
CA ALA A 179 15.47 18.67 -30.39
C ALA A 179 15.09 19.82 -31.33
N LEU A 180 14.06 19.64 -32.17
CA LEU A 180 13.57 20.68 -33.08
C LEU A 180 13.06 21.91 -32.33
N PHE A 181 12.31 21.70 -31.23
CA PHE A 181 11.84 22.79 -30.38
C PHE A 181 13.01 23.57 -29.77
N GLY A 182 14.02 22.88 -29.21
CA GLY A 182 15.22 23.51 -28.67
C GLY A 182 16.00 24.31 -29.70
N LEU A 183 16.07 23.83 -30.93
CA LEU A 183 16.72 24.52 -32.04
C LEU A 183 15.96 25.80 -32.43
N VAL A 184 14.65 25.73 -32.63
CA VAL A 184 13.82 26.89 -32.99
C VAL A 184 13.83 27.94 -31.87
N LEU A 185 13.65 27.51 -30.62
CA LEU A 185 13.60 28.39 -29.46
C LEU A 185 14.97 29.03 -29.18
N GLY A 186 16.05 28.26 -29.32
CA GLY A 186 17.41 28.76 -29.18
C GLY A 186 17.78 29.78 -30.26
N LEU A 187 17.45 29.51 -31.53
CA LEU A 187 17.60 30.49 -32.61
C LEU A 187 16.77 31.75 -32.35
N GLY A 188 15.54 31.60 -31.86
CA GLY A 188 14.68 32.72 -31.45
C GLY A 188 15.34 33.63 -30.40
N PHE A 189 15.94 33.05 -29.36
CA PHE A 189 16.69 33.82 -28.37
C PHE A 189 17.91 34.52 -28.95
N MET A 190 18.62 33.90 -29.90
CA MET A 190 19.76 34.53 -30.57
C MET A 190 19.32 35.73 -31.42
N PHE A 191 18.22 35.62 -32.16
CA PHE A 191 17.65 36.75 -32.93
C PHE A 191 17.16 37.90 -32.05
N LEU A 192 16.71 37.61 -30.83
CA LEU A 192 16.30 38.62 -29.84
C LEU A 192 17.49 39.28 -29.10
N GLY A 193 18.73 38.95 -29.46
CA GLY A 193 19.94 39.53 -28.87
C GLY A 193 20.53 38.77 -27.68
N PHE A 194 19.90 37.67 -27.24
CA PHE A 194 20.37 36.82 -26.15
C PHE A 194 21.22 35.66 -26.66
N PHE A 195 22.37 35.98 -27.26
CA PHE A 195 23.21 35.00 -27.96
C PHE A 195 23.63 33.81 -27.08
N MET A 196 24.17 34.07 -25.88
CA MET A 196 24.64 33.02 -24.97
C MET A 196 23.50 32.14 -24.43
N THR A 197 22.35 32.74 -24.13
CA THR A 197 21.16 32.02 -23.68
C THR A 197 20.61 31.13 -24.79
N GLY A 198 20.53 31.64 -26.02
CA GLY A 198 20.12 30.85 -27.18
C GLY A 198 21.07 29.69 -27.46
N LEU A 199 22.39 29.92 -27.42
CA LEU A 199 23.39 28.87 -27.56
C LEU A 199 23.23 27.78 -26.48
N MET A 200 23.02 28.17 -25.23
CA MET A 200 22.82 27.22 -24.11
C MET A 200 21.56 26.37 -24.32
N VAL A 201 20.46 26.96 -24.80
CA VAL A 201 19.23 26.23 -25.12
C VAL A 201 19.45 25.23 -26.25
N ILE A 202 20.17 25.61 -27.32
CA ILE A 202 20.49 24.70 -28.42
C ILE A 202 21.33 23.52 -27.89
N VAL A 203 22.36 23.78 -27.10
CA VAL A 203 23.20 22.70 -26.55
C VAL A 203 22.39 21.77 -25.63
N ALA A 204 21.57 22.33 -24.73
CA ALA A 204 20.83 21.56 -23.74
C ALA A 204 19.68 20.73 -24.35
N PHE A 205 18.92 21.30 -25.28
CA PHE A 205 17.75 20.65 -25.85
C PHE A 205 18.02 19.98 -27.20
N PHE A 206 18.73 20.64 -28.12
CA PHE A 206 19.06 20.01 -29.40
C PHE A 206 20.25 19.06 -29.26
N GLY A 207 21.36 19.52 -28.67
CA GLY A 207 22.58 18.71 -28.54
C GLY A 207 22.36 17.39 -27.78
N VAL A 208 21.79 17.46 -26.57
CA VAL A 208 21.55 16.27 -25.74
C VAL A 208 20.58 15.30 -26.42
N ASN A 209 19.43 15.79 -26.92
CA ASN A 209 18.42 14.91 -27.52
C ASN A 209 18.88 14.29 -28.85
N SER A 210 19.62 15.02 -29.68
CA SER A 210 20.20 14.48 -30.92
C SER A 210 21.27 13.42 -30.63
N TYR A 211 22.13 13.63 -29.63
CA TYR A 211 23.13 12.64 -29.21
C TYR A 211 22.48 11.35 -28.70
N THR A 212 21.45 11.47 -27.86
CA THR A 212 20.69 10.31 -27.36
C THR A 212 19.91 9.59 -28.47
N LEU A 213 19.43 10.31 -29.48
CA LEU A 213 18.77 9.72 -30.64
C LEU A 213 19.73 8.81 -31.42
N ILE A 214 20.96 9.28 -31.68
CA ILE A 214 22.00 8.50 -32.37
C ILE A 214 22.34 7.23 -31.59
N LEU A 215 22.50 7.33 -30.26
CA LEU A 215 22.74 6.18 -29.38
C LEU A 215 21.55 5.19 -29.36
N SER A 216 20.33 5.68 -29.50
CA SER A 216 19.13 4.84 -29.51
C SER A 216 18.95 4.03 -30.81
N ASP A 217 19.68 4.36 -31.87
CA ASP A 217 19.72 3.55 -33.10
C ASP A 217 20.63 2.32 -32.99
N THR A 218 21.61 2.35 -32.08
CA THR A 218 22.44 1.19 -31.74
C THR A 218 21.76 0.19 -30.80
N TYR A 219 20.60 0.52 -30.24
CA TYR A 219 19.86 -0.36 -29.33
C TYR A 219 19.10 -1.47 -30.11
N LYS A 220 19.48 -2.73 -29.90
CA LYS A 220 18.73 -3.91 -30.36
C LYS A 220 17.93 -4.49 -29.19
N PRO A 221 16.59 -4.53 -29.24
CA PRO A 221 15.79 -5.16 -28.21
C PRO A 221 16.12 -6.66 -28.14
N LYS A 222 16.17 -7.23 -26.93
CA LYS A 222 16.40 -8.66 -26.74
C LYS A 222 15.32 -9.44 -27.50
N GLN A 223 15.72 -10.33 -28.40
CA GLN A 223 14.79 -11.29 -28.99
C GLN A 223 14.30 -12.22 -27.88
N GLU A 224 12.98 -12.22 -27.63
CA GLU A 224 12.36 -13.26 -26.81
C GLU A 224 12.61 -14.61 -27.49
N LEU A 225 13.42 -15.44 -26.83
CA LEU A 225 13.60 -16.83 -27.20
C LEU A 225 12.28 -17.54 -26.88
N ASN A 226 11.41 -17.69 -27.88
CA ASN A 226 10.25 -18.57 -27.78
C ASN A 226 10.77 -20.00 -27.59
N GLN A 227 10.95 -20.43 -26.34
CA GLN A 227 10.94 -21.85 -26.01
C GLN A 227 9.49 -22.33 -26.10
N THR A 228 9.08 -22.68 -27.31
CA THR A 228 7.90 -23.51 -27.52
C THR A 228 8.21 -24.86 -26.88
N GLN A 229 7.56 -25.14 -25.76
CA GLN A 229 7.41 -26.47 -25.22
C GLN A 229 6.86 -27.38 -26.33
N THR A 230 7.58 -28.44 -26.66
CA THR A 230 7.01 -29.60 -27.34
C THR A 230 7.20 -30.80 -26.44
N ASN A 231 6.06 -31.18 -25.84
CA ASN A 231 5.64 -32.49 -25.30
C ASN A 231 6.52 -33.19 -24.27
#